data_AF-A0A8H4APN6-F1
#
_entry.id   AF-A0A8H4APN6-F1
#
_cell.length_a   1.000
_cell.length_b   1.000
_cell.length_c   1.000
_cell.angle_alpha   90.00
_cell.angle_beta   90.00
_cell.angle_gamma   90.00
#
_symmetry.space_group_name_H-M   'P 1'
#
loop_
_entity.id
_entity.type
_entity.pdbx_description
1 polymer ?
#
loop_
_entity_poly.entity_id
_entity_poly.type
_entity_poly.pdbx_seq_one_letter_code
_entity_poly.pdbx_strand_id
1 'polypeptide(L)'
;MIYSYYQFSPENHQEQYQVPLKNHQEVTSLIEGKVPYLNDREFLLNVRESLLNERESRFNERESRFNERESQFNERESQFNERESQFNERESQFNERESQFNERESQFNERESQFNERESHCNKRESQLSERESHFKKKEYQLKKEESQHETTKAFLDFLKNLFGDNFFHYHDRYLESLQNSLSFQEMSEKGKRKPIACDICRVRKKRCVGGKIGEKSCEYCNQKKQGCSYLR
;
A
#
# COMPACT_ATOMS: atom_id res chain seq x y z
N MET A 1 -104.44 -28.14 70.75
CA MET A 1 -103.27 -28.69 70.03
C MET A 1 -103.78 -29.29 68.73
N ILE A 2 -103.41 -28.74 67.58
CA ILE A 2 -103.78 -29.29 66.28
C ILE A 2 -102.53 -29.97 65.72
N TYR A 3 -102.54 -31.30 65.66
CA TYR A 3 -101.50 -32.12 65.03
C TYR A 3 -101.91 -32.41 63.59
N SER A 4 -101.06 -32.14 62.61
CA SER A 4 -101.24 -32.65 61.25
C SER A 4 -100.57 -34.01 61.11
N TYR A 5 -101.37 -35.02 60.79
CA TYR A 5 -100.92 -36.38 60.50
C TYR A 5 -100.68 -36.54 58.99
N TYR A 6 -99.49 -36.96 58.60
CA TYR A 6 -99.29 -37.61 57.30
C TYR A 6 -99.34 -39.13 57.51
N GLN A 7 -100.30 -39.79 56.84
CA GLN A 7 -100.49 -41.24 56.87
C GLN A 7 -99.57 -41.92 55.86
N PHE A 8 -98.74 -42.86 56.32
CA PHE A 8 -98.26 -44.00 55.55
C PHE A 8 -98.30 -45.24 56.47
N SER A 9 -98.93 -46.31 56.00
CA SER A 9 -99.23 -47.56 56.72
C SER A 9 -98.80 -48.75 55.84
N PRO A 10 -98.59 -49.98 56.35
CA PRO A 10 -98.08 -50.36 57.67
C PRO A 10 -96.96 -51.45 57.58
N GLU A 11 -96.42 -51.82 58.75
CA GLU A 11 -95.63 -53.03 59.05
C GLU A 11 -94.09 -52.89 59.08
N ASN A 12 -93.60 -52.86 60.33
CA ASN A 12 -92.24 -52.96 60.86
C ASN A 12 -91.42 -51.66 61.02
N HIS A 13 -91.51 -51.16 62.27
CA HIS A 13 -90.65 -50.17 62.95
C HIS A 13 -90.51 -48.80 62.29
N GLN A 14 -91.57 -47.99 62.40
CA GLN A 14 -91.46 -46.54 62.37
C GLN A 14 -91.03 -46.05 63.77
N GLU A 15 -89.77 -45.65 63.93
CA GLU A 15 -89.45 -44.66 64.95
C GLU A 15 -90.19 -43.37 64.58
N GLN A 16 -91.31 -43.11 65.25
CA GLN A 16 -91.98 -41.81 65.19
C GLN A 16 -91.05 -40.78 65.86
N TYR A 17 -90.21 -40.13 65.07
CA TYR A 17 -89.54 -38.91 65.48
C TYR A 17 -90.61 -37.80 65.60
N GLN A 18 -91.17 -37.66 66.81
CA GLN A 18 -91.90 -36.45 67.17
C GLN A 18 -90.91 -35.30 67.26
N VAL A 19 -90.83 -34.50 66.19
CA VAL A 19 -90.14 -33.21 66.25
C VAL A 19 -91.06 -32.25 67.01
N PRO A 20 -90.64 -31.68 68.16
CA PRO A 20 -91.47 -30.72 68.87
C PRO A 20 -91.75 -29.52 67.95
N LEU A 21 -93.02 -29.23 67.68
CA LEU A 21 -93.44 -27.95 67.12
C LEU A 21 -93.14 -26.89 68.20
N LYS A 22 -91.99 -26.24 68.07
CA LYS A 22 -91.68 -25.04 68.86
C LYS A 22 -92.84 -24.06 68.70
N ASN A 23 -93.38 -23.58 69.81
CA ASN A 23 -94.44 -22.59 69.76
C ASN A 23 -93.91 -21.31 69.07
N HIS A 24 -94.80 -20.46 68.55
CA HIS A 24 -94.40 -19.24 67.83
C HIS A 24 -93.42 -18.38 68.65
N GLN A 25 -93.60 -18.31 69.98
CA GLN A 25 -92.76 -17.51 70.87
C GLN A 25 -91.32 -18.06 70.98
N GLU A 26 -91.13 -19.38 70.99
CA GLU A 26 -89.82 -20.04 71.02
C GLU A 26 -89.06 -19.92 69.69
N VAL A 27 -89.77 -19.89 68.56
CA VAL A 27 -89.16 -19.67 67.25
C VAL A 27 -88.71 -18.21 67.13
N THR A 28 -89.55 -17.27 67.56
CA THR A 28 -89.21 -15.84 67.56
C THR A 28 -87.99 -15.55 68.43
N SER A 29 -87.92 -16.08 69.66
CA SER A 29 -86.76 -15.85 70.53
C SER A 29 -85.47 -16.47 69.99
N LEU A 30 -85.55 -17.62 69.32
CA LEU A 30 -84.40 -18.25 68.67
C LEU A 30 -83.90 -17.44 67.46
N ILE A 31 -84.81 -16.84 66.70
CA ILE A 31 -84.47 -15.96 65.58
C ILE A 31 -83.84 -14.67 66.12
N GLU A 32 -84.47 -14.02 67.10
CA GLU A 32 -83.95 -12.80 67.75
C GLU A 32 -82.56 -13.02 68.36
N GLY A 33 -82.29 -14.20 68.95
CA GLY A 33 -80.96 -14.55 69.45
C GLY A 33 -79.91 -14.79 68.36
N LYS A 34 -80.30 -15.14 67.12
CA LYS A 34 -79.38 -15.38 66.00
C LYS A 34 -79.11 -14.15 65.13
N VAL A 35 -80.02 -13.19 65.10
CA VAL A 35 -79.89 -11.95 64.30
C VAL A 35 -78.58 -11.19 64.61
N PRO A 36 -78.18 -10.97 65.89
CA PRO A 36 -76.92 -10.30 66.21
C PRO A 36 -75.69 -11.02 65.63
N TYR A 37 -75.66 -12.35 65.72
CA TYR A 37 -74.56 -13.16 65.18
C TYR A 37 -74.45 -13.07 63.64
N LEU A 38 -75.59 -13.00 62.95
CA LEU A 38 -75.61 -12.82 61.50
C LEU A 38 -75.14 -11.42 61.11
N ASN A 39 -75.54 -10.38 61.84
CA ASN A 39 -75.09 -9.01 61.63
C ASN A 39 -73.58 -8.85 61.86
N ASP A 40 -73.04 -9.44 62.93
CA ASP A 40 -71.60 -9.44 63.21
C ASP A 40 -70.81 -10.14 62.09
N ARG A 41 -71.35 -11.27 61.58
CA ARG A 41 -70.74 -11.99 60.47
C ARG A 41 -70.77 -11.19 59.17
N GLU A 42 -71.87 -10.52 58.87
CA GLU A 42 -71.99 -9.62 57.72
C GLU A 42 -71.00 -8.45 57.81
N PHE A 43 -70.89 -7.83 58.98
CA PHE A 43 -69.89 -6.79 59.24
C PHE A 43 -68.46 -7.30 59.00
N LEU A 44 -68.11 -8.48 59.52
CA LEU A 44 -66.78 -9.08 59.30
C LEU A 44 -66.51 -9.40 57.83
N LEU A 45 -67.52 -9.83 57.07
CA LEU A 45 -67.39 -10.06 55.63
C LEU A 45 -67.13 -8.76 54.88
N ASN A 46 -67.87 -7.69 55.19
CA ASN A 46 -67.67 -6.37 54.59
C ASN A 46 -66.27 -5.81 54.87
N VAL A 47 -65.78 -5.97 56.12
CA VAL A 47 -64.40 -5.59 56.47
C VAL A 47 -63.39 -6.40 55.65
N ARG A 48 -63.60 -7.72 55.50
CA ARG A 48 -62.71 -8.57 54.71
C ARG A 48 -62.69 -8.21 53.23
N GLU A 49 -63.85 -7.90 52.65
CA GLU A 49 -63.97 -7.46 51.26
C GLU A 49 -63.21 -6.14 51.05
N SER A 50 -63.39 -5.17 51.95
CA SER A 50 -62.65 -3.90 51.91
C SER A 50 -61.13 -4.11 51.96
N LEU A 51 -60.64 -5.00 52.83
CA LEU A 51 -59.21 -5.33 52.92
C LEU A 51 -58.68 -6.04 51.66
N LEU A 52 -59.49 -6.88 51.02
CA LEU A 52 -59.13 -7.52 49.75
C LEU A 52 -59.02 -6.51 48.63
N ASN A 53 -59.97 -5.59 48.52
CA ASN A 53 -59.95 -4.51 47.53
C ASN A 53 -58.74 -3.59 47.72
N GLU A 54 -58.38 -3.26 48.96
CA GLU A 54 -57.16 -2.48 49.24
C GLU A 54 -55.90 -3.25 48.83
N ARG A 55 -55.84 -4.56 49.10
CA ARG A 55 -54.71 -5.40 48.71
C ARG A 55 -54.57 -5.51 47.19
N GLU A 56 -55.69 -5.66 46.47
CA GLU A 56 -55.72 -5.69 45.01
C GLU A 56 -55.24 -4.36 44.42
N SER A 57 -55.72 -3.23 44.94
CA SER A 57 -55.26 -1.90 44.53
C SER A 57 -53.75 -1.74 44.71
N ARG A 58 -53.21 -2.16 45.87
CA ARG A 58 -51.76 -2.14 46.13
C ARG A 58 -50.98 -3.09 45.20
N PHE A 59 -51.56 -4.21 44.79
CA PHE A 59 -50.94 -5.13 43.83
C PHE A 59 -50.85 -4.47 42.45
N ASN A 60 -51.95 -3.90 41.96
CA ASN A 60 -52.00 -3.22 40.66
C ASN A 60 -51.04 -2.03 40.61
N GLU A 61 -50.90 -1.28 41.71
CA GLU A 61 -49.92 -0.21 41.80
C GLU A 61 -48.48 -0.72 41.68
N ARG A 62 -48.16 -1.85 42.33
CA ARG A 62 -46.82 -2.47 42.24
C ARG A 62 -46.54 -3.01 40.85
N GLU A 63 -47.52 -3.62 40.20
CA GLU A 63 -47.40 -4.11 38.82
C GLU A 63 -47.13 -2.95 37.85
N SER A 64 -47.88 -1.85 37.97
CA SER A 64 -47.66 -0.64 37.18
C SER A 64 -46.23 -0.10 37.35
N ARG A 65 -45.75 0.01 38.60
CA ARG A 65 -44.36 0.43 38.89
C ARG A 65 -43.31 -0.55 38.35
N PHE A 66 -43.63 -1.84 38.29
CA PHE A 66 -42.73 -2.84 37.71
C PHE A 66 -42.61 -2.64 36.20
N ASN A 67 -43.74 -2.50 35.50
CA ASN A 67 -43.78 -2.27 34.05
C ASN A 67 -43.08 -0.97 33.66
N GLU A 68 -43.20 0.09 34.46
CA GLU A 68 -42.47 1.33 34.26
C GLU A 68 -40.95 1.12 34.36
N ARG A 69 -40.50 0.37 35.38
CA ARG A 69 -39.06 0.06 35.54
C ARG A 69 -38.52 -0.81 34.42
N GLU A 70 -39.28 -1.78 33.95
CA GLU A 70 -38.92 -2.61 32.81
C GLU A 70 -38.77 -1.77 31.54
N SER A 71 -39.72 -0.85 31.30
CA SER A 71 -39.65 0.08 30.17
C SER A 71 -38.39 0.97 30.24
N GLN A 72 -38.08 1.51 31.41
CA GLN A 72 -36.86 2.30 31.63
C GLN A 72 -35.58 1.48 31.44
N PHE A 73 -35.60 0.19 31.82
CA PHE A 73 -34.47 -0.70 31.61
C PHE A 73 -34.21 -0.94 30.11
N ASN A 74 -35.26 -1.24 29.35
CA ASN A 74 -35.18 -1.47 27.90
C ASN A 74 -34.69 -0.22 27.15
N GLU A 75 -35.11 0.97 27.60
CA GLU A 75 -34.62 2.23 27.05
C GLU A 75 -33.11 2.41 27.30
N ARG A 76 -32.65 2.13 28.52
CA ARG A 76 -31.21 2.21 28.87
C ARG A 76 -30.37 1.20 28.10
N GLU A 77 -30.87 -0.02 27.91
CA GLU A 77 -30.20 -1.04 27.10
C GLU A 77 -30.06 -0.58 25.65
N SER A 78 -31.13 -0.01 25.08
CA SER A 78 -31.10 0.55 23.73
C SER A 78 -30.07 1.68 23.59
N GLN A 79 -30.02 2.60 24.56
CA GLN A 79 -29.02 3.67 24.58
C GLN A 79 -27.58 3.14 24.75
N PHE A 80 -27.39 2.05 25.49
CA PHE A 80 -26.08 1.41 25.63
C PHE A 80 -25.62 0.82 24.30
N ASN A 81 -26.48 0.09 23.61
CA ASN A 81 -26.17 -0.52 22.31
C ASN A 81 -25.85 0.55 21.24
N GLU A 82 -26.54 1.69 21.27
CA GLU A 82 -26.24 2.82 20.38
C GLU A 82 -24.84 3.39 20.67
N ARG A 83 -24.49 3.59 21.94
CA ARG A 83 -23.16 4.09 22.34
C ARG A 83 -22.05 3.11 21.97
N GLU A 84 -22.27 1.81 22.14
CA GLU A 84 -21.32 0.77 21.72
C GLU A 84 -21.09 0.82 20.21
N SER A 85 -22.17 0.95 19.43
CA SER A 85 -22.09 1.08 17.97
C SER A 85 -21.28 2.31 17.55
N GLN A 86 -21.54 3.47 18.19
CA GLN A 86 -20.77 4.70 17.94
C GLN A 86 -19.29 4.56 18.34
N PHE A 87 -18.99 3.81 19.41
CA PHE A 87 -17.61 3.55 19.82
C PHE A 87 -16.87 2.72 18.75
N ASN A 88 -17.48 1.64 18.28
CA ASN A 88 -16.91 0.78 17.24
C ASN A 88 -16.67 1.53 15.93
N GLU A 89 -17.58 2.44 15.56
CA GLU A 89 -17.38 3.30 14.39
C GLU A 89 -16.17 4.23 14.57
N ARG A 90 -16.03 4.87 15.74
CA ARG A 90 -14.88 5.73 16.03
C ARG A 90 -13.56 4.98 16.04
N GLU A 91 -13.53 3.76 16.59
CA GLU A 91 -12.36 2.90 16.57
C GLU A 91 -11.96 2.54 15.13
N SER A 92 -12.93 2.20 14.28
CA SER A 92 -12.69 1.93 12.86
C SER A 92 -12.11 3.14 12.13
N GLN A 93 -12.65 4.34 12.36
CA GLN A 93 -12.13 5.59 11.80
C GLN A 93 -10.72 5.92 12.30
N PHE A 94 -10.41 5.60 13.55
CA PHE A 94 -9.07 5.79 14.11
C PHE A 94 -8.05 4.88 13.41
N ASN A 95 -8.37 3.59 13.24
CA ASN A 95 -7.51 2.62 12.57
C ASN A 95 -7.26 2.99 11.09
N GLU A 96 -8.27 3.53 10.41
CA GLU A 96 -8.11 4.04 9.04
C GLU A 96 -7.13 5.23 8.99
N ARG A 97 -7.27 6.19 9.91
CA ARG A 97 -6.37 7.35 10.00
C ARG A 97 -4.93 6.95 10.33
N GLU A 98 -4.73 5.99 11.22
CA GLU A 98 -3.42 5.44 11.54
C GLU A 98 -2.78 4.80 10.30
N SER A 99 -3.55 4.01 9.55
CA SER A 99 -3.07 3.41 8.30
C SER A 99 -2.65 4.46 7.27
N GLN A 100 -3.45 5.50 7.08
CA GLN A 100 -3.11 6.63 6.19
C GLN A 100 -1.85 7.39 6.65
N PHE A 101 -1.66 7.53 7.96
CA PHE A 101 -0.45 8.16 8.50
C PHE A 101 0.80 7.34 8.19
N ASN A 102 0.75 6.03 8.42
CA ASN A 102 1.86 5.12 8.12
C ASN A 102 2.23 5.10 6.63
N GLU A 103 1.23 5.18 5.74
CA GLU A 103 1.46 5.30 4.30
C GLU A 103 2.19 6.61 3.95
N ARG A 104 1.75 7.74 4.52
CA ARG A 104 2.40 9.05 4.30
C ARG A 104 3.83 9.08 4.82
N GLU A 105 4.09 8.48 5.98
CA GLU A 105 5.44 8.35 6.53
C GLU A 105 6.35 7.55 5.59
N SER A 106 5.85 6.43 5.06
CA SER A 106 6.58 5.60 4.09
C SER A 106 6.92 6.39 2.81
N GLN A 107 5.95 7.14 2.27
CA GLN A 107 6.17 8.00 1.10
C GLN A 107 7.18 9.13 1.38
N PHE A 108 7.19 9.68 2.60
CA PHE A 108 8.17 10.69 2.99
C PHE A 108 9.59 10.11 3.01
N ASN A 109 9.78 8.94 3.62
CA ASN A 109 11.07 8.25 3.69
C ASN A 109 11.61 7.90 2.29
N GLU A 110 10.72 7.50 1.37
CA GLU A 110 11.10 7.25 -0.02
C GLU A 110 11.60 8.53 -0.71
N ARG A 111 10.89 9.65 -0.54
CA ARG A 111 11.28 10.95 -1.11
C ARG A 111 12.61 11.45 -0.53
N GLU A 112 12.83 11.27 0.76
CA GLU A 112 14.11 11.61 1.41
C GLU A 112 15.26 10.78 0.82
N SER A 113 15.05 9.47 0.63
CA SER A 113 16.04 8.59 0.00
C SER A 113 16.38 9.04 -1.43
N GLN A 114 15.36 9.39 -2.24
CA GLN A 114 15.56 9.91 -3.59
C GLN A 114 16.30 11.26 -3.59
N PHE A 115 16.04 12.12 -2.61
CA PHE A 115 16.75 13.39 -2.46
C PHE A 115 18.24 13.16 -2.18
N ASN A 116 18.56 12.28 -1.24
CA ASN A 116 19.94 11.92 -0.88
C ASN A 116 20.71 11.32 -2.08
N GLU A 117 20.05 10.49 -2.90
CA GLU A 117 20.64 9.95 -4.13
C GLU A 117 20.97 11.07 -5.13
N ARG A 118 20.04 12.02 -5.33
CA ARG A 118 20.26 13.17 -6.22
C ARG A 118 21.40 14.06 -5.73
N GLU A 119 21.48 14.30 -4.43
CA GLU A 119 22.56 15.07 -3.83
C GLU A 119 23.92 14.40 -4.08
N SER A 120 24.02 13.09 -3.83
CA SER A 120 25.24 12.31 -4.11
C SER A 120 25.64 12.38 -5.59
N HIS A 121 24.68 12.29 -6.51
CA HIS A 121 24.93 12.44 -7.94
C HIS A 121 25.42 13.86 -8.31
N CYS A 122 24.86 14.91 -7.71
CA CYS A 122 25.34 16.28 -7.87
C CYS A 122 26.79 16.44 -7.41
N ASN A 123 27.12 15.94 -6.21
CA ASN A 123 28.48 16.00 -5.65
C ASN A 123 29.49 15.28 -6.56
N LYS A 124 29.10 14.14 -7.14
CA LYS A 124 29.92 13.40 -8.11
C LYS A 124 30.16 14.21 -9.38
N ARG A 125 29.12 14.87 -9.91
CA ARG A 125 29.26 15.73 -11.10
C ARG A 125 30.15 16.94 -10.82
N GLU A 126 30.03 17.55 -9.65
CA GLU A 126 30.88 18.67 -9.24
C GLU A 126 32.35 18.25 -9.18
N SER A 127 32.64 17.08 -8.57
CA SER A 127 33.99 16.52 -8.54
C SER A 127 34.57 16.30 -9.94
N GLN A 128 33.78 15.71 -10.85
CA GLN A 128 34.19 15.50 -12.24
C GLN A 128 34.44 16.81 -13.01
N LEU A 129 33.65 17.86 -12.73
CA LEU A 129 33.86 19.17 -13.32
C LEU A 129 35.16 19.80 -12.82
N SER A 130 35.44 19.69 -11.51
CA SER A 130 36.70 20.15 -10.92
C SER A 130 37.92 19.44 -11.53
N GLU A 131 37.85 18.12 -11.68
CA GLU A 131 38.90 17.35 -12.36
C GLU A 131 39.12 17.81 -13.81
N ARG A 132 38.04 18.01 -14.57
CA ARG A 132 38.13 18.52 -15.95
C ARG A 132 38.75 19.91 -16.01
N GLU A 133 38.37 20.80 -15.10
CA GLU A 133 38.94 22.14 -15.02
C GLU A 133 40.45 22.09 -14.76
N SER A 134 40.88 21.24 -13.83
CA SER A 134 42.31 21.03 -13.55
C SER A 134 43.08 20.52 -14.79
N HIS A 135 42.48 19.60 -15.53
CA HIS A 135 43.06 19.05 -16.76
C HIS A 135 43.13 20.11 -17.87
N PHE A 136 42.11 20.96 -18.03
CA PHE A 136 42.14 22.08 -18.96
C PHE A 136 43.24 23.08 -18.62
N LYS A 137 43.39 23.47 -17.34
CA LYS A 137 44.49 24.34 -16.88
C LYS A 137 45.87 23.76 -17.21
N LYS A 138 46.04 22.45 -17.02
CA LYS A 138 47.29 21.75 -17.37
C LYS A 138 47.58 21.79 -18.88
N LYS A 139 46.56 21.54 -19.71
CA LYS A 139 46.69 21.63 -21.17
C LYS A 139 47.00 23.04 -21.64
N GLU A 140 46.37 24.05 -21.04
CA GLU A 140 46.63 25.45 -21.34
C GLU A 140 48.09 25.81 -21.05
N TYR A 141 48.63 25.38 -19.89
CA TYR A 141 50.04 25.57 -19.57
C TYR A 141 50.98 24.87 -20.57
N GLN A 142 50.65 23.64 -21.00
CA GLN A 142 51.43 22.91 -21.99
C GLN A 142 51.44 23.63 -23.35
N LEU A 143 50.28 24.09 -23.82
CA LEU A 143 50.16 24.84 -25.07
C LEU A 143 50.98 26.13 -25.03
N LYS A 144 50.91 26.92 -23.95
CA LYS A 144 51.74 28.13 -23.79
C LYS A 144 53.24 27.81 -23.86
N LYS A 145 53.66 26.69 -23.28
CA LYS A 145 55.05 26.23 -23.35
C LYS A 145 55.44 25.86 -24.79
N GLU A 146 54.62 25.10 -25.49
CA GLU A 146 54.85 24.71 -26.89
C GLU A 146 54.88 25.93 -27.82
N GLU A 147 53.99 26.91 -27.62
CA GLU A 147 53.99 28.18 -28.36
C GLU A 147 55.32 28.93 -28.18
N SER A 148 55.81 29.07 -26.95
CA SER A 148 57.11 29.72 -26.69
C SER A 148 58.28 28.97 -27.35
N GLN A 149 58.24 27.63 -27.36
CA GLN A 149 59.26 26.81 -28.02
C GLN A 149 59.20 26.96 -29.54
N HIS A 150 57.99 27.00 -30.11
CA HIS A 150 57.79 27.23 -31.53
C HIS A 150 58.27 28.62 -31.96
N GLU A 151 57.99 29.66 -31.16
CA GLU A 151 58.50 31.02 -31.40
C GLU A 151 60.03 31.08 -31.39
N THR A 152 60.68 30.49 -30.39
CA THR A 152 62.15 30.44 -30.32
C THR A 152 62.76 29.65 -31.49
N THR A 153 62.15 28.53 -31.87
CA THR A 153 62.59 27.71 -33.01
C THR A 153 62.45 28.48 -34.32
N LYS A 154 61.32 29.16 -34.50
CA LYS A 154 61.07 30.02 -35.67
C LYS A 154 62.09 31.15 -35.76
N ALA A 155 62.35 31.85 -34.65
CA ALA A 155 63.37 32.90 -34.59
C ALA A 155 64.78 32.39 -34.92
N PHE A 156 65.14 31.19 -34.45
CA PHE A 156 66.41 30.55 -34.79
C PHE A 156 66.51 30.18 -36.28
N LEU A 157 65.44 29.64 -36.86
CA LEU A 157 65.39 29.35 -38.30
C LEU A 157 65.52 30.61 -39.14
N ASP A 158 64.83 31.68 -38.78
CA ASP A 158 64.93 32.98 -39.46
C ASP A 158 66.36 33.56 -39.37
N PHE A 159 67.01 33.40 -38.21
CA PHE A 159 68.43 33.74 -38.05
C PHE A 159 69.34 32.95 -38.99
N LEU A 160 69.17 31.62 -39.06
CA LEU A 160 69.95 30.78 -39.97
C LEU A 160 69.73 31.13 -41.44
N LYS A 161 68.49 31.42 -41.85
CA LYS A 161 68.16 31.87 -43.22
C LYS A 161 68.88 33.17 -43.55
N ASN A 162 68.90 34.14 -42.64
CA ASN A 162 69.61 35.40 -42.84
C ASN A 162 71.14 35.22 -42.94
N LEU A 163 71.71 34.21 -42.26
CA LEU A 163 73.16 33.96 -42.25
C LEU A 163 73.66 33.20 -43.47
N PHE A 164 72.93 32.16 -43.89
CA PHE A 164 73.37 31.24 -44.95
C PHE A 164 72.65 31.44 -46.30
N GLY A 165 71.61 32.30 -46.33
CA GLY A 165 70.75 32.52 -47.49
C GLY A 165 69.81 31.34 -47.79
N ASP A 166 68.81 31.56 -48.65
CA ASP A 166 67.76 30.56 -48.95
C ASP A 166 68.31 29.25 -49.56
N ASN A 167 69.51 29.30 -50.15
CA ASN A 167 70.15 28.15 -50.79
C ASN A 167 70.66 27.07 -49.83
N PHE A 168 70.81 27.36 -48.53
CA PHE A 168 71.27 26.38 -47.54
C PHE A 168 70.19 25.34 -47.17
N PHE A 169 68.93 25.75 -47.15
CA PHE A 169 67.81 24.88 -46.74
C PHE A 169 67.31 23.95 -47.87
N HIS A 170 67.54 24.30 -49.14
CA HIS A 170 67.17 23.45 -50.28
C HIS A 170 67.84 22.07 -50.29
N TYR A 171 69.04 21.93 -49.71
CA TYR A 171 69.72 20.64 -49.60
C TYR A 171 69.19 19.78 -48.43
N HIS A 172 68.78 20.42 -47.34
CA HIS A 172 68.24 19.76 -46.16
C HIS A 172 66.82 19.24 -46.40
N ASP A 173 65.97 20.00 -47.11
CA ASP A 173 64.61 19.57 -47.47
C ASP A 173 64.62 18.35 -48.40
N ARG A 174 65.55 18.32 -49.39
CA ARG A 174 65.75 17.14 -50.26
C ARG A 174 66.24 15.90 -49.49
N TYR A 175 67.03 16.08 -48.45
CA TYR A 175 67.56 14.98 -47.62
C TYR A 175 66.47 14.42 -46.70
N LEU A 176 65.64 15.28 -46.10
CA LEU A 176 64.48 14.87 -45.28
C LEU A 176 63.43 14.13 -46.11
N GLU A 177 63.11 14.59 -47.33
CA GLU A 177 62.23 13.84 -48.24
C GLU A 177 62.79 12.45 -48.59
N SER A 178 64.11 12.30 -48.77
CA SER A 178 64.73 10.99 -49.00
C SER A 178 64.65 10.07 -47.76
N LEU A 179 64.77 10.63 -46.55
CA LEU A 179 64.67 9.90 -45.29
C LEU A 179 63.24 9.46 -45.00
N GLN A 180 62.25 10.31 -45.26
CA GLN A 180 60.82 9.96 -45.15
C GLN A 180 60.44 8.85 -46.12
N ASN A 181 60.98 8.89 -47.34
CA ASN A 181 60.84 7.81 -48.32
C ASN A 181 61.55 6.52 -47.87
N SER A 182 62.66 6.58 -47.14
CA SER A 182 63.37 5.41 -46.61
C SER A 182 62.71 4.77 -45.36
N LEU A 183 62.15 5.57 -44.46
CA LEU A 183 61.41 5.11 -43.27
C LEU A 183 60.10 4.40 -43.65
N SER A 184 59.40 4.90 -44.67
CA SER A 184 58.23 4.21 -45.24
C SER A 184 58.56 2.86 -45.90
N PHE A 185 59.84 2.62 -46.24
CA PHE A 185 60.34 1.36 -46.79
C PHE A 185 60.72 0.35 -45.68
N GLN A 186 61.26 0.82 -44.55
CA GLN A 186 61.62 -0.03 -43.40
C GLN A 186 60.39 -0.51 -42.60
N GLU A 187 59.34 0.31 -42.47
CA GLU A 187 58.09 -0.11 -41.81
C GLU A 187 57.33 -1.21 -42.59
N MET A 188 57.67 -1.45 -43.86
CA MET A 188 57.11 -2.54 -44.65
C MET A 188 57.77 -3.90 -44.42
N SER A 189 58.97 -3.94 -43.82
CA SER A 189 59.77 -5.16 -43.62
C SER A 189 59.42 -5.93 -42.34
N GLU A 190 59.01 -5.25 -41.27
CA GLU A 190 58.94 -5.87 -39.93
C GLU A 190 57.54 -6.35 -39.47
N LYS A 191 56.52 -6.34 -40.32
CA LYS A 191 55.22 -6.94 -40.00
C LYS A 191 54.83 -8.03 -41.00
N GLY A 192 55.57 -9.12 -40.95
CA GLY A 192 55.16 -10.42 -41.47
C GLY A 192 53.95 -10.95 -40.71
N LYS A 193 52.75 -10.50 -41.09
CA LYS A 193 51.41 -11.13 -40.96
C LYS A 193 50.35 -10.07 -41.28
N ARG A 194 50.07 -9.85 -42.58
CA ARG A 194 48.92 -9.04 -43.00
C ARG A 194 47.70 -9.95 -43.20
N LYS A 195 46.59 -9.64 -42.53
CA LYS A 195 45.25 -10.15 -42.89
C LYS A 195 44.87 -9.57 -44.26
N PRO A 196 44.22 -10.35 -45.17
CA PRO A 196 43.94 -9.88 -46.52
C PRO A 196 42.94 -8.72 -46.50
N ILE A 197 43.29 -7.61 -47.17
CA ILE A 197 42.41 -6.48 -47.44
C ILE A 197 41.68 -6.76 -48.77
N ALA A 198 40.38 -6.53 -48.82
CA ALA A 198 39.56 -6.77 -50.01
C ALA A 198 39.86 -5.76 -51.13
N CYS A 199 39.92 -6.21 -52.39
CA CYS A 199 40.03 -5.31 -53.55
C CYS A 199 38.77 -4.44 -53.70
N ASP A 200 38.86 -3.34 -54.45
CA ASP A 200 37.76 -2.37 -54.59
C ASP A 200 36.45 -3.00 -55.07
N ILE A 201 36.54 -4.00 -55.97
CA ILE A 201 35.37 -4.77 -56.44
C ILE A 201 34.71 -5.53 -55.28
N CYS A 202 35.51 -6.20 -54.43
CA CYS A 202 35.01 -6.91 -53.26
C CYS A 202 34.54 -5.96 -52.15
N ARG A 203 35.16 -4.77 -52.02
CA ARG A 203 34.86 -3.74 -51.03
C ARG A 203 33.52 -3.06 -51.32
N VAL A 204 33.27 -2.67 -52.58
CA VAL A 204 31.99 -2.08 -53.03
C VAL A 204 30.81 -3.04 -52.83
N ARG A 205 31.05 -4.35 -52.97
CA ARG A 205 29.99 -5.38 -52.84
C ARG A 205 29.93 -6.09 -51.49
N LYS A 206 30.73 -5.68 -50.50
CA LYS A 206 30.83 -6.29 -49.15
C LYS A 206 31.02 -7.83 -49.16
N LYS A 207 31.73 -8.40 -50.14
CA LYS A 207 32.03 -9.84 -50.18
C LYS A 207 33.42 -10.16 -49.61
N ARG A 208 33.58 -11.33 -49.00
CA ARG A 208 34.83 -11.79 -48.39
C ARG A 208 35.87 -12.11 -49.48
N CYS A 209 36.98 -11.39 -49.49
CA CYS A 209 38.12 -11.66 -50.38
C CYS A 209 39.03 -12.72 -49.75
N VAL A 210 39.35 -13.79 -50.49
CA VAL A 210 40.19 -14.89 -49.98
C VAL A 210 41.69 -14.67 -50.24
N GLY A 211 42.06 -13.63 -51.00
CA GLY A 211 43.46 -13.30 -51.31
C GLY A 211 44.12 -14.28 -52.29
N GLY A 212 45.09 -13.80 -53.07
CA GLY A 212 45.87 -14.59 -54.03
C GLY A 212 47.15 -13.85 -54.42
N LYS A 213 48.08 -14.52 -55.09
CA LYS A 213 49.34 -13.91 -55.55
C LYS A 213 49.06 -12.82 -56.60
N ILE A 214 49.95 -11.82 -56.68
CA ILE A 214 49.86 -10.73 -57.65
C ILE A 214 49.87 -11.33 -59.06
N GLY A 215 48.83 -11.05 -59.86
CA GLY A 215 48.66 -11.59 -61.21
C GLY A 215 47.84 -12.89 -61.30
N GLU A 216 47.47 -13.50 -60.17
CA GLU A 216 46.60 -14.68 -60.13
C GLU A 216 45.16 -14.31 -59.76
N LYS A 217 44.18 -15.05 -60.30
CA LYS A 217 42.75 -14.79 -60.07
C LYS A 217 42.36 -15.22 -58.65
N SER A 218 42.12 -14.24 -57.76
CA SER A 218 41.94 -14.48 -56.33
C SER A 218 40.50 -14.75 -55.86
N CYS A 219 39.50 -14.76 -56.75
CA CYS A 219 38.16 -15.24 -56.43
C CYS A 219 37.43 -15.71 -57.70
N GLU A 220 36.46 -16.61 -57.56
CA GLU A 220 35.72 -17.25 -58.67
C GLU A 220 35.10 -16.24 -59.64
N TYR A 221 34.64 -15.11 -59.12
CA TYR A 221 34.05 -14.03 -59.91
C TYR A 221 35.08 -13.22 -60.72
N CYS A 222 36.21 -12.84 -60.12
CA CYS A 222 37.33 -12.22 -60.87
C CYS A 222 37.88 -13.17 -61.94
N ASN A 223 37.78 -14.49 -61.69
CA ASN A 223 38.15 -15.54 -62.62
C ASN A 223 37.29 -15.55 -63.89
N GLN A 224 35.96 -15.43 -63.74
CA GLN A 224 35.00 -15.38 -64.85
C GLN A 224 35.15 -14.13 -65.72
N LYS A 225 35.54 -12.99 -65.14
CA LYS A 225 35.69 -11.70 -65.86
C LYS A 225 37.09 -11.46 -66.46
N LYS A 226 38.03 -12.39 -66.29
CA LYS A 226 39.43 -12.29 -66.77
C LYS A 226 40.14 -10.97 -66.35
N GLN A 227 39.81 -10.42 -65.19
CA GLN A 227 40.44 -9.21 -64.66
C GLN A 227 41.41 -9.54 -63.52
N GLY A 228 42.60 -8.95 -63.56
CA GLY A 228 43.63 -9.10 -62.53
C GLY A 228 43.22 -8.41 -61.24
N CYS A 229 43.44 -9.07 -60.10
CA CYS A 229 43.29 -8.46 -58.79
C CYS A 229 44.64 -7.86 -58.39
N SER A 230 44.93 -6.63 -58.83
CA SER A 230 46.18 -5.94 -58.51
C SER A 230 46.01 -5.03 -57.31
N TYR A 231 46.96 -5.14 -56.37
CA TYR A 231 47.24 -4.13 -55.36
C TYR A 231 47.41 -2.77 -56.05
N LEU A 232 46.55 -1.81 -55.74
CA LEU A 232 46.92 -0.40 -55.79
C LEU A 232 46.83 0.12 -54.36
N ARG A 233 47.94 0.70 -53.93
CA ARG A 233 48.06 1.43 -52.66
C ARG A 233 47.25 2.71 -52.76
#